data_AF-A0A832G5V5-F1
#
_entry.id   AF-A0A832G5V5-F1
#
_cell.length_a   1.000
_cell.length_b   1.000
_cell.length_c   1.000
_cell.angle_alpha   90.00
_cell.angle_beta   90.00
_cell.angle_gamma   90.00
#
_symmetry.space_group_name_H-M   'P 1'
#
loop_
_entity.id
_entity.type
_entity.pdbx_description
1 polymer ?
#
loop_
_entity_poly.entity_id
_entity_poly.type
_entity_poly.pdbx_seq_one_letter_code
_entity_poly.pdbx_strand_id
1 'polypeptide(L)'
;MKNSISLTMIVKNEAQHLTDCLKSVENVIDEIIIIDTGSTDDTIKIAESFNAKIFHFDWINDFAAARNFALSKSNCDWILYLDADERLDKNAAAKLKNYASISDNAGYYCTIKSYNSQAKRNDTIRYIRFFKNHPKAHFTGKVHEQITPSLEKLNYKFIHSDILIHHIGYDISKEGRKQKALRNLKLLEEEYAAAKNEYVLFQIAQSNFILESYETAKENFLQLVKSKSLNYQFKAESFSYLSQLFFNDFQNKQAELYINEAIRLNNTQTFYHLLRSKILLRSGNFSEAKNELQKALELSKSSEKLQYNNLQQVNVSAEEIIYYGLHLSYQLKDSTLNNQMKSELGKLCGKNVSELIDSLEKQKNINESKIDELISEVNNLNLSLVVNLLSRYENKNFALTLLQKLYSKFNDNSELIKNISLILHSTDRTKEAITLSEEKFEIIKSDPSASLYLAMLYLKVGKEDQALQIFNLLEKNFSHFNEMITKVKTLKEKLVKSLEI
;
A
#
# COMPACT_ATOMS: atom_id res chain seq x y z
N MET A 1 -43.86 6.53 3.35
CA MET A 1 -43.30 5.44 2.53
C MET A 1 -42.38 4.63 3.42
N LYS A 2 -42.51 3.30 3.40
CA LYS A 2 -41.61 2.44 4.17
C LYS A 2 -40.26 2.47 3.43
N ASN A 3 -39.16 2.72 4.14
CA ASN A 3 -37.80 2.76 3.59
C ASN A 3 -37.05 1.55 4.11
N SER A 4 -37.61 0.38 3.83
CA SER A 4 -37.07 -0.87 4.38
C SER A 4 -35.73 -1.22 3.74
N ILE A 5 -34.84 -1.88 4.48
CA ILE A 5 -33.48 -2.20 4.03
C ILE A 5 -33.22 -3.71 4.13
N SER A 6 -32.91 -4.34 2.99
CA SER A 6 -32.36 -5.71 2.93
C SER A 6 -30.85 -5.64 3.04
N LEU A 7 -30.27 -6.37 3.99
CA LEU A 7 -28.87 -6.78 3.94
C LEU A 7 -28.74 -8.00 3.02
N THR A 8 -27.80 -7.96 2.09
CA THR A 8 -27.44 -9.09 1.24
C THR A 8 -25.97 -9.46 1.44
N MET A 9 -25.68 -10.74 1.63
CA MET A 9 -24.31 -11.23 1.79
C MET A 9 -24.13 -12.55 1.05
N ILE A 10 -22.93 -12.77 0.54
CA ILE A 10 -22.45 -14.08 0.10
C ILE A 10 -21.44 -14.58 1.14
N VAL A 11 -21.54 -15.84 1.57
CA VAL A 11 -20.68 -16.37 2.63
C VAL A 11 -20.14 -17.75 2.28
N LYS A 12 -18.96 -18.05 2.84
CA LYS A 12 -18.38 -19.39 2.88
C LYS A 12 -17.35 -19.48 4.00
N ASN A 13 -17.63 -20.27 5.03
CA ASN A 13 -16.71 -20.47 6.17
C ASN A 13 -16.29 -19.16 6.86
N GLU A 14 -17.27 -18.34 7.20
CA GLU A 14 -17.11 -17.01 7.79
C GLU A 14 -17.54 -16.97 9.27
N ALA A 15 -17.56 -18.11 9.98
CA ALA A 15 -18.04 -18.16 11.37
C ALA A 15 -17.28 -17.19 12.30
N GLN A 16 -15.98 -16.98 12.03
CA GLN A 16 -15.13 -16.05 12.78
C GLN A 16 -15.60 -14.59 12.66
N HIS A 17 -16.16 -14.20 11.52
CA HIS A 17 -16.48 -12.80 11.23
C HIS A 17 -17.99 -12.51 11.21
N LEU A 18 -18.84 -13.48 10.90
CA LEU A 18 -20.24 -13.22 10.63
C LEU A 18 -21.00 -12.59 11.81
N THR A 19 -20.75 -13.05 13.04
CA THR A 19 -21.46 -12.56 14.24
C THR A 19 -21.34 -11.05 14.41
N ASP A 20 -20.13 -10.51 14.32
CA ASP A 20 -19.91 -9.08 14.53
C ASP A 20 -20.41 -8.25 13.32
N CYS A 21 -20.41 -8.83 12.11
CA CYS A 21 -21.01 -8.21 10.93
C CYS A 21 -22.50 -7.97 11.16
N LEU A 22 -23.23 -9.02 11.53
CA LEU A 22 -24.67 -8.97 11.72
C LEU A 22 -25.06 -8.06 12.90
N LYS A 23 -24.30 -8.09 14.01
CA LYS A 23 -24.46 -7.12 15.11
C LYS A 23 -24.29 -5.68 14.68
N SER A 24 -23.35 -5.39 13.76
CA SER A 24 -23.10 -4.01 13.32
C SER A 24 -24.27 -3.38 12.56
N VAL A 25 -25.15 -4.20 11.98
CA VAL A 25 -26.29 -3.73 11.20
C VAL A 25 -27.64 -3.87 11.92
N GLU A 26 -27.73 -4.65 12.99
CA GLU A 26 -28.97 -5.06 13.70
C GLU A 26 -30.04 -3.97 13.87
N ASN A 27 -29.63 -2.73 14.12
CA ASN A 27 -30.54 -1.60 14.40
C ASN A 27 -31.06 -0.85 13.15
N VAL A 28 -30.69 -1.29 11.95
CA VAL A 28 -31.03 -0.59 10.69
C VAL A 28 -31.62 -1.46 9.59
N ILE A 29 -31.48 -2.78 9.66
CA ILE A 29 -31.95 -3.70 8.62
C ILE A 29 -33.31 -4.31 8.97
N ASP A 30 -34.15 -4.52 7.95
CA ASP A 30 -35.47 -5.14 8.08
C ASP A 30 -35.46 -6.60 7.60
N GLU A 31 -34.47 -6.96 6.78
CA GLU A 31 -34.31 -8.29 6.18
C GLU A 31 -32.83 -8.63 6.04
N ILE A 32 -32.46 -9.87 6.32
CA ILE A 32 -31.10 -10.39 6.11
C ILE A 32 -31.19 -11.57 5.13
N ILE A 33 -30.51 -11.45 3.99
CA ILE A 33 -30.40 -12.47 2.95
C ILE A 33 -28.96 -12.98 2.93
N ILE A 34 -28.78 -14.26 3.26
CA ILE A 34 -27.48 -14.94 3.21
C ILE A 34 -27.49 -15.95 2.07
N ILE A 35 -26.55 -15.80 1.14
CA ILE A 35 -26.27 -16.79 0.11
C ILE A 35 -25.05 -17.59 0.52
N ASP A 36 -25.27 -18.84 0.91
CA ASP A 36 -24.20 -19.76 1.27
C ASP A 36 -23.66 -20.48 0.03
N THR A 37 -22.34 -20.44 -0.14
CA THR A 37 -21.63 -21.05 -1.29
C THR A 37 -20.86 -22.32 -0.90
N GLY A 38 -21.35 -23.00 0.14
CA GLY A 38 -20.82 -24.28 0.64
C GLY A 38 -19.99 -24.13 1.91
N SER A 39 -20.56 -23.52 2.95
CA SER A 39 -19.95 -23.49 4.29
C SER A 39 -19.97 -24.87 4.95
N THR A 40 -18.90 -25.19 5.67
CA THR A 40 -18.70 -26.43 6.42
C THR A 40 -18.45 -26.18 7.91
N ASP A 41 -18.34 -24.92 8.32
CA ASP A 41 -18.22 -24.48 9.72
C ASP A 41 -19.58 -24.00 10.28
N ASP A 42 -19.56 -23.33 11.43
CA ASP A 42 -20.78 -22.83 12.09
C ASP A 42 -21.39 -21.56 11.45
N THR A 43 -20.94 -21.14 10.26
CA THR A 43 -21.45 -19.93 9.57
C THR A 43 -22.97 -19.91 9.46
N ILE A 44 -23.57 -21.03 9.06
CA ILE A 44 -25.02 -21.14 8.84
C ILE A 44 -25.79 -21.05 10.16
N LYS A 45 -25.33 -21.76 11.19
CA LYS A 45 -25.96 -21.68 12.53
C LYS A 45 -25.91 -20.26 13.08
N ILE A 46 -24.81 -19.54 12.86
CA ILE A 46 -24.70 -18.14 13.25
C ILE A 46 -25.72 -17.31 12.48
N ALA A 47 -25.81 -17.43 11.15
CA ALA A 47 -26.80 -16.70 10.35
C ALA A 47 -28.25 -16.94 10.83
N GLU A 48 -28.61 -18.20 11.12
CA GLU A 48 -29.94 -18.58 11.63
C GLU A 48 -30.26 -17.87 12.95
N SER A 49 -29.28 -17.74 13.85
CA SER A 49 -29.46 -17.06 15.15
C SER A 49 -29.82 -15.57 15.03
N PHE A 50 -29.56 -14.95 13.87
CA PHE A 50 -29.94 -13.57 13.56
C PHE A 50 -31.23 -13.49 12.71
N ASN A 51 -32.00 -14.58 12.61
CA ASN A 51 -33.19 -14.68 11.78
C ASN A 51 -32.94 -14.40 10.28
N ALA A 52 -31.73 -14.73 9.79
CA ALA A 52 -31.41 -14.57 8.39
C ALA A 52 -32.17 -15.58 7.51
N LYS A 53 -32.57 -15.16 6.31
CA LYS A 53 -33.07 -16.05 5.26
C LYS A 53 -31.87 -16.62 4.51
N ILE A 54 -31.68 -17.93 4.61
CA ILE A 54 -30.52 -18.63 4.04
C ILE A 54 -30.92 -19.31 2.74
N PHE A 55 -30.11 -19.10 1.72
CA PHE A 55 -30.26 -19.76 0.42
C PHE A 55 -28.91 -20.34 0.01
N HIS A 56 -28.94 -21.54 -0.56
CA HIS A 56 -27.73 -22.18 -1.08
C HIS A 56 -27.53 -21.84 -2.55
N PHE A 57 -26.28 -21.62 -2.93
CA PHE A 57 -25.86 -21.36 -4.30
C PHE A 57 -24.59 -22.14 -4.60
N ASP A 58 -24.63 -23.05 -5.58
CA ASP A 58 -23.46 -23.81 -5.98
C ASP A 58 -22.37 -22.87 -6.51
N TRP A 59 -21.15 -22.98 -5.98
CA TRP A 59 -20.05 -22.11 -6.38
C TRP A 59 -19.61 -22.39 -7.82
N ILE A 60 -19.95 -21.47 -8.73
CA ILE A 60 -19.62 -21.57 -10.17
C ILE A 60 -18.46 -20.67 -10.61
N ASN A 61 -17.62 -20.22 -9.68
CA ASN A 61 -16.54 -19.26 -9.93
C ASN A 61 -17.01 -17.89 -10.46
N ASP A 62 -18.14 -17.41 -9.96
CA ASP A 62 -18.73 -16.13 -10.34
C ASP A 62 -19.36 -15.45 -9.11
N PHE A 63 -18.68 -14.44 -8.58
CA PHE A 63 -19.16 -13.66 -7.44
C PHE A 63 -20.42 -12.84 -7.80
N ALA A 64 -20.49 -12.30 -9.02
CA ALA A 64 -21.68 -11.56 -9.47
C ALA A 64 -22.91 -12.46 -9.54
N ALA A 65 -22.78 -13.71 -9.98
CA ALA A 65 -23.90 -14.65 -10.02
C ALA A 65 -24.49 -14.89 -8.63
N ALA A 66 -23.64 -15.12 -7.61
CA ALA A 66 -24.08 -15.30 -6.23
C ALA A 66 -24.73 -14.02 -5.66
N ARG A 67 -24.15 -12.83 -5.91
CA ARG A 67 -24.77 -11.56 -5.49
C ARG A 67 -26.09 -11.27 -6.19
N ASN A 68 -26.20 -11.57 -7.48
CA ASN A 68 -27.45 -11.43 -8.23
C ASN A 68 -28.53 -12.38 -7.73
N PHE A 69 -28.16 -13.59 -7.30
CA PHE A 69 -29.08 -14.47 -6.62
C PHE A 69 -29.56 -13.87 -5.30
N ALA A 70 -28.68 -13.25 -4.52
CA ALA A 70 -29.06 -12.50 -3.31
C ALA A 70 -30.09 -11.39 -3.61
N LEU A 71 -29.83 -10.56 -4.64
CA LEU A 71 -30.76 -9.49 -5.07
C LEU A 71 -32.13 -10.05 -5.43
N SER A 72 -32.19 -11.21 -6.10
CA SER A 72 -33.46 -11.86 -6.48
C SER A 72 -34.31 -12.33 -5.29
N LYS A 73 -33.71 -12.44 -4.09
CA LYS A 73 -34.38 -12.85 -2.85
C LYS A 73 -34.75 -11.69 -1.94
N SER A 74 -34.23 -10.49 -2.22
CA SER A 74 -34.47 -9.27 -1.43
C SER A 74 -35.83 -8.65 -1.74
N ASN A 75 -36.58 -8.32 -0.69
CA ASN A 75 -37.94 -7.78 -0.81
C ASN A 75 -38.06 -6.33 -0.33
N CYS A 76 -37.02 -5.78 0.28
CA CYS A 76 -37.04 -4.41 0.80
C CYS A 76 -36.78 -3.37 -0.29
N ASP A 77 -37.08 -2.12 0.07
CA ASP A 77 -36.97 -0.94 -0.78
C ASP A 77 -35.53 -0.59 -1.16
N TRP A 78 -34.59 -0.91 -0.28
CA TRP A 78 -33.18 -0.59 -0.39
C TRP A 78 -32.32 -1.83 -0.14
N ILE A 79 -31.18 -1.90 -0.84
CA ILE A 79 -30.18 -2.93 -0.67
C ILE A 79 -28.95 -2.31 0.01
N LEU A 80 -28.52 -2.92 1.11
CA LEU A 80 -27.16 -2.85 1.61
C LEU A 80 -26.50 -4.20 1.32
N TYR A 81 -25.30 -4.22 0.75
CA TYR A 81 -24.51 -5.45 0.69
C TYR A 81 -23.20 -5.29 1.43
N LEU A 82 -22.81 -6.32 2.16
CA LEU A 82 -21.58 -6.38 2.94
C LEU A 82 -20.93 -7.75 2.75
N ASP A 83 -19.61 -7.78 2.91
CA ASP A 83 -18.87 -9.02 3.10
C ASP A 83 -18.81 -9.38 4.60
N ALA A 84 -18.64 -10.67 4.95
CA ALA A 84 -18.75 -11.11 6.34
C ALA A 84 -17.68 -10.53 7.27
N ASP A 85 -16.58 -10.05 6.71
CA ASP A 85 -15.47 -9.39 7.39
C ASP A 85 -15.55 -7.85 7.36
N GLU A 86 -16.70 -7.30 6.96
CA GLU A 86 -17.03 -5.87 7.00
C GLU A 86 -17.97 -5.53 8.19
N ARG A 87 -17.87 -4.32 8.74
CA ARG A 87 -18.68 -3.80 9.86
C ARG A 87 -19.19 -2.42 9.53
N LEU A 88 -20.49 -2.19 9.73
CA LEU A 88 -21.04 -0.85 9.62
C LEU A 88 -20.54 0.01 10.80
N ASP A 89 -20.09 1.24 10.52
CA ASP A 89 -19.70 2.16 11.59
C ASP A 89 -20.90 2.49 12.52
N LYS A 90 -20.63 2.76 13.80
CA LYS A 90 -21.66 3.01 14.81
C LYS A 90 -22.65 4.11 14.41
N ASN A 91 -22.19 5.12 13.67
CA ASN A 91 -23.04 6.23 13.24
C ASN A 91 -23.73 5.99 11.89
N ALA A 92 -23.37 4.94 11.16
CA ALA A 92 -23.84 4.73 9.80
C ALA A 92 -25.30 4.22 9.74
N ALA A 93 -25.84 3.62 10.80
CA ALA A 93 -27.25 3.24 10.87
C ALA A 93 -28.20 4.46 10.69
N ALA A 94 -27.94 5.56 11.39
CA ALA A 94 -28.73 6.80 11.24
C ALA A 94 -28.56 7.41 9.85
N LYS A 95 -27.34 7.35 9.30
CA LYS A 95 -27.02 7.85 7.95
C LYS A 95 -27.77 7.07 6.87
N LEU A 96 -27.79 5.74 6.94
CA LEU A 96 -28.54 4.90 6.00
C LEU A 96 -30.02 5.26 5.98
N LYS A 97 -30.66 5.38 7.16
CA LYS A 97 -32.07 5.79 7.25
C LYS A 97 -32.34 7.16 6.63
N ASN A 98 -31.43 8.12 6.85
CA ASN A 98 -31.52 9.45 6.26
C ASN A 98 -31.36 9.42 4.73
N TYR A 99 -30.34 8.72 4.22
CA TYR A 99 -30.15 8.59 2.78
C TYR A 99 -31.33 7.89 2.10
N ALA A 100 -31.88 6.87 2.75
CA ALA A 100 -33.07 6.16 2.27
C ALA A 100 -34.31 7.07 2.16
N SER A 101 -34.39 8.17 2.92
CA SER A 101 -35.52 9.11 2.89
C SER A 101 -35.35 10.30 1.95
N ILE A 102 -34.15 10.51 1.39
CA ILE A 102 -33.85 11.71 0.58
C ILE A 102 -34.16 11.52 -0.91
N SER A 103 -33.97 10.31 -1.47
CA SER A 103 -34.06 10.11 -2.93
C SER A 103 -34.69 8.78 -3.31
N ASP A 104 -35.65 8.83 -4.25
CA ASP A 104 -36.39 7.64 -4.69
C ASP A 104 -35.61 6.72 -5.65
N ASN A 105 -34.49 7.17 -6.23
CA ASN A 105 -33.70 6.38 -7.19
C ASN A 105 -32.20 6.74 -7.14
N ALA A 106 -31.51 6.27 -6.11
CA ALA A 106 -30.09 6.60 -5.88
C ALA A 106 -29.24 5.38 -5.50
N GLY A 107 -27.96 5.48 -5.84
CA GLY A 107 -26.88 4.63 -5.35
C GLY A 107 -25.88 5.47 -4.57
N TYR A 108 -25.52 5.02 -3.38
CA TYR A 108 -24.63 5.72 -2.47
C TYR A 108 -23.28 5.04 -2.44
N TYR A 109 -22.25 5.80 -2.81
CA TYR A 109 -20.88 5.38 -2.52
C TYR A 109 -20.68 5.37 -1.02
N CYS A 110 -20.29 4.25 -0.44
CA CYS A 110 -19.87 4.14 0.94
C CYS A 110 -18.35 4.00 1.00
N THR A 111 -17.73 4.53 2.05
CA THR A 111 -16.30 4.43 2.27
C THR A 111 -16.02 3.13 3.01
N ILE A 112 -15.21 2.27 2.42
CA ILE A 112 -14.71 1.05 3.05
C ILE A 112 -13.30 1.35 3.53
N LYS A 113 -13.06 1.16 4.82
CA LYS A 113 -11.81 1.44 5.51
C LYS A 113 -11.19 0.15 5.96
N SER A 114 -9.98 -0.12 5.49
CA SER A 114 -9.23 -1.32 5.78
C SER A 114 -7.95 -0.97 6.51
N TYR A 115 -7.66 -1.64 7.63
CA TYR A 115 -6.37 -1.46 8.30
C TYR A 115 -5.31 -2.34 7.64
N ASN A 116 -4.23 -1.72 7.19
CA ASN A 116 -3.06 -2.38 6.65
C ASN A 116 -2.00 -2.44 7.76
N SER A 117 -1.91 -3.58 8.43
CA SER A 117 -0.99 -3.82 9.56
C SER A 117 0.48 -3.58 9.19
N GLN A 118 0.87 -3.99 7.97
CA GLN A 118 2.24 -3.86 7.48
C GLN A 118 2.64 -2.40 7.28
N ALA A 119 1.74 -1.60 6.71
CA ALA A 119 1.96 -0.18 6.50
C ALA A 119 1.49 0.68 7.69
N LYS A 120 0.95 0.05 8.74
CA LYS A 120 0.30 0.67 9.92
C LYS A 120 -0.66 1.82 9.55
N ARG A 121 -1.39 1.69 8.46
CA ARG A 121 -2.25 2.76 7.92
C ARG A 121 -3.61 2.24 7.49
N ASN A 122 -4.56 3.15 7.30
CA ASN A 122 -5.88 2.80 6.79
C ASN A 122 -5.95 3.05 5.29
N ASP A 123 -6.16 2.02 4.47
CA ASP A 123 -6.48 2.18 3.06
C ASP A 123 -8.01 2.38 2.93
N THR A 124 -8.45 3.23 1.99
CA THR A 124 -9.89 3.48 1.79
C THR A 124 -10.29 3.35 0.33
N ILE A 125 -11.38 2.63 0.08
CA ILE A 125 -11.97 2.46 -1.24
C ILE A 125 -13.45 2.80 -1.16
N ARG A 126 -14.02 3.32 -2.24
CA ARG A 126 -15.44 3.65 -2.33
C ARG A 126 -16.13 2.80 -3.39
N TYR A 127 -17.15 2.07 -2.95
CA TYR A 127 -18.08 1.37 -3.83
C TYR A 127 -19.49 1.84 -3.55
N ILE A 128 -20.37 1.74 -4.55
CA ILE A 128 -21.80 1.76 -4.27
C ILE A 128 -22.10 0.51 -3.45
N ARG A 129 -22.40 0.70 -2.16
CA ARG A 129 -22.76 -0.37 -1.21
C ARG A 129 -24.23 -0.29 -0.78
N PHE A 130 -24.84 0.89 -0.90
CA PHE A 130 -26.22 1.14 -0.53
C PHE A 130 -26.99 1.74 -1.70
N PHE A 131 -28.04 1.10 -2.19
CA PHE A 131 -28.78 1.57 -3.37
C PHE A 131 -30.25 1.16 -3.33
N LYS A 132 -31.10 1.92 -4.03
CA LYS A 132 -32.52 1.60 -4.17
C LYS A 132 -32.67 0.25 -4.88
N ASN A 133 -33.52 -0.63 -4.36
CA ASN A 133 -33.73 -1.95 -4.97
C ASN A 133 -34.50 -1.81 -6.29
N HIS A 134 -34.14 -2.62 -7.29
CA HIS A 134 -34.82 -2.66 -8.58
C HIS A 134 -34.65 -4.02 -9.28
N PRO A 135 -35.72 -4.62 -9.87
CA PRO A 135 -35.65 -5.96 -10.47
C PRO A 135 -34.65 -6.13 -11.63
N LYS A 136 -34.24 -5.03 -12.27
CA LYS A 136 -33.23 -5.03 -13.36
C LYS A 136 -31.81 -4.68 -12.89
N ALA A 137 -31.63 -4.31 -11.62
CA ALA A 137 -30.30 -4.08 -11.08
C ALA A 137 -29.55 -5.41 -10.95
N HIS A 138 -28.31 -5.46 -11.41
CA HIS A 138 -27.48 -6.66 -11.38
C HIS A 138 -25.98 -6.31 -11.36
N PHE A 139 -25.22 -7.11 -10.63
CA PHE A 139 -23.77 -7.13 -10.63
C PHE A 139 -23.24 -7.73 -11.93
N THR A 140 -22.09 -7.22 -12.37
CA THR A 140 -21.36 -7.66 -13.57
C THR A 140 -19.88 -7.84 -13.25
N GLY A 141 -19.25 -8.88 -13.82
CA GLY A 141 -17.86 -9.27 -13.58
C GLY A 141 -17.76 -10.46 -12.62
N LYS A 142 -16.98 -11.49 -12.98
CA LYS A 142 -16.85 -12.71 -12.16
C LYS A 142 -16.12 -12.46 -10.85
N VAL A 143 -15.19 -11.50 -10.85
CA VAL A 143 -14.39 -11.04 -9.71
C VAL A 143 -14.30 -9.51 -9.76
N HIS A 144 -14.29 -8.85 -8.60
CA HIS A 144 -14.38 -7.38 -8.51
C HIS A 144 -15.67 -6.86 -9.16
N GLU A 145 -16.76 -7.59 -8.94
CA GLU A 145 -18.07 -7.37 -9.50
C GLU A 145 -18.60 -5.96 -9.22
N GLN A 146 -19.22 -5.34 -10.24
CA GLN A 146 -19.71 -3.97 -10.20
C GLN A 146 -21.23 -3.94 -10.40
N ILE A 147 -21.93 -3.26 -9.49
CA ILE A 147 -23.38 -2.97 -9.61
C ILE A 147 -23.64 -1.75 -10.48
N THR A 148 -22.70 -0.80 -10.50
CA THR A 148 -22.78 0.52 -11.14
C THR A 148 -23.27 0.47 -12.59
N PRO A 149 -22.78 -0.41 -13.49
CA PRO A 149 -23.20 -0.41 -14.89
C PRO A 149 -24.70 -0.66 -15.10
N SER A 150 -25.33 -1.48 -14.25
CA SER A 150 -26.77 -1.72 -14.33
C SER A 150 -27.57 -0.54 -13.77
N LEU A 151 -27.09 0.10 -12.70
CA LEU A 151 -27.71 1.27 -12.10
C LEU A 151 -27.64 2.51 -13.02
N GLU A 152 -26.53 2.69 -13.74
CA GLU A 152 -26.38 3.75 -14.77
C GLU A 152 -27.43 3.61 -15.86
N LYS A 153 -27.63 2.39 -16.38
CA LYS A 153 -28.68 2.10 -17.38
C LYS A 153 -30.10 2.36 -16.86
N LEU A 154 -30.28 2.34 -15.55
CA LEU A 154 -31.54 2.64 -14.85
C LEU A 154 -31.65 4.10 -14.40
N ASN A 155 -30.72 4.97 -14.83
CA ASN A 155 -30.67 6.39 -14.50
C ASN A 155 -30.63 6.67 -12.98
N TYR A 156 -29.89 5.85 -12.22
CA TYR A 156 -29.67 6.09 -10.81
C TYR A 156 -28.78 7.32 -10.62
N LYS A 157 -29.10 8.12 -9.60
CA LYS A 157 -28.19 9.18 -9.14
C LYS A 157 -27.10 8.57 -8.26
N PHE A 158 -25.84 8.83 -8.57
CA PHE A 158 -24.73 8.43 -7.70
C PHE A 158 -24.34 9.54 -6.75
N ILE A 159 -24.40 9.24 -5.46
CA ILE A 159 -24.21 10.22 -4.40
C ILE A 159 -23.06 9.74 -3.51
N HIS A 160 -22.12 10.64 -3.24
CA HIS A 160 -21.08 10.40 -2.25
C HIS A 160 -21.68 10.55 -0.85
N SER A 161 -21.75 9.45 -0.11
CA SER A 161 -22.18 9.45 1.28
C SER A 161 -21.02 9.60 2.25
N ASP A 162 -21.31 9.90 3.50
CA ASP A 162 -20.37 9.80 4.62
C ASP A 162 -20.57 8.50 5.43
N ILE A 163 -21.18 7.47 4.80
CA ILE A 163 -21.30 6.13 5.38
C ILE A 163 -19.94 5.45 5.38
N LEU A 164 -19.52 4.98 6.55
CA LEU A 164 -18.27 4.27 6.77
C LEU A 164 -18.53 2.80 7.08
N ILE A 165 -17.76 1.93 6.43
CA ILE A 165 -17.72 0.48 6.63
C ILE A 165 -16.28 0.12 6.98
N HIS A 166 -16.07 -0.57 8.09
CA HIS A 166 -14.76 -1.06 8.52
C HIS A 166 -14.56 -2.47 8.01
N HIS A 167 -13.51 -2.71 7.24
CA HIS A 167 -13.16 -4.03 6.74
C HIS A 167 -12.00 -4.59 7.56
N ILE A 168 -12.30 -5.60 8.37
CA ILE A 168 -11.40 -6.13 9.41
C ILE A 168 -10.70 -7.43 9.02
N GLY A 169 -11.17 -8.16 8.00
CA GLY A 169 -10.50 -9.34 7.44
C GLY A 169 -9.17 -9.04 6.73
N TYR A 170 -8.72 -7.79 6.75
CA TYR A 170 -7.61 -7.28 5.94
C TYR A 170 -6.20 -7.45 6.52
N ASP A 171 -6.03 -8.05 7.70
CA ASP A 171 -4.68 -8.45 8.13
C ASP A 171 -4.24 -9.76 7.46
N ILE A 172 -4.42 -9.82 6.13
CA ILE A 172 -3.88 -10.88 5.32
C ILE A 172 -2.39 -10.56 5.13
N SER A 173 -1.53 -11.48 5.57
CA SER A 173 -0.09 -11.39 5.33
C SER A 173 0.21 -11.11 3.84
N LYS A 174 1.41 -10.61 3.54
CA LYS A 174 1.86 -10.41 2.14
C LYS A 174 1.60 -11.66 1.30
N GLU A 175 1.82 -12.83 1.88
CA GLU A 175 1.59 -14.12 1.24
C GLU A 175 0.11 -14.39 0.96
N GLY A 176 -0.78 -14.18 1.94
CA GLY A 176 -2.21 -14.39 1.69
C GLY A 176 -2.77 -13.42 0.64
N ARG A 177 -2.24 -12.19 0.52
CA ARG A 177 -2.61 -11.27 -0.58
C ARG A 177 -2.20 -11.83 -1.94
N LYS A 178 -0.99 -12.40 -2.03
CA LYS A 178 -0.53 -13.10 -3.25
C LYS A 178 -1.41 -14.30 -3.58
N GLN A 179 -1.75 -15.15 -2.61
CA GLN A 179 -2.62 -16.30 -2.85
C GLN A 179 -4.00 -15.90 -3.36
N LYS A 180 -4.61 -14.84 -2.79
CA LYS A 180 -5.88 -14.29 -3.27
C LYS A 180 -5.75 -13.73 -4.69
N ALA A 181 -4.70 -12.96 -4.97
CA ALA A 181 -4.43 -12.43 -6.30
C ALA A 181 -4.25 -13.55 -7.33
N LEU A 182 -3.52 -14.62 -6.98
CA LEU A 182 -3.30 -15.79 -7.84
C LEU A 182 -4.62 -16.50 -8.17
N ARG A 183 -5.46 -16.76 -7.16
CA ARG A 183 -6.79 -17.37 -7.34
C ARG A 183 -7.67 -16.53 -8.27
N ASN A 184 -7.71 -15.22 -8.03
CA ASN A 184 -8.56 -14.30 -8.77
C ASN A 184 -8.05 -14.06 -10.20
N LEU A 185 -6.73 -14.05 -10.41
CA LEU A 185 -6.10 -13.79 -11.71
C LEU A 185 -6.62 -14.73 -12.80
N LYS A 186 -6.72 -16.03 -12.51
CA LYS A 186 -7.25 -17.02 -13.46
C LYS A 186 -8.65 -16.67 -13.95
N LEU A 187 -9.54 -16.28 -13.04
CA LEU A 187 -10.93 -15.92 -13.38
C LEU A 187 -10.99 -14.63 -14.20
N LEU A 188 -10.15 -13.65 -13.87
CA LEU A 188 -10.04 -12.40 -14.59
C LEU A 188 -9.49 -12.62 -16.01
N GLU A 189 -8.49 -13.50 -16.19
CA GLU A 189 -7.93 -13.83 -17.51
C GLU A 189 -8.96 -14.53 -18.40
N GLU A 190 -9.71 -15.49 -17.87
CA GLU A 190 -10.82 -16.14 -18.58
C GLU A 190 -11.90 -15.13 -19.02
N GLU A 191 -12.27 -14.20 -18.14
CA GLU A 191 -13.24 -13.14 -18.44
C GLU A 191 -12.71 -12.14 -19.49
N TYR A 192 -11.45 -11.72 -19.35
CA TYR A 192 -10.81 -10.81 -20.29
C TYR A 192 -10.66 -11.44 -21.68
N ALA A 193 -10.36 -12.73 -21.76
CA ALA A 193 -10.30 -13.46 -23.01
C ALA A 193 -11.63 -13.42 -23.77
N ALA A 194 -12.76 -13.49 -23.05
CA ALA A 194 -14.09 -13.49 -23.63
C ALA A 194 -14.59 -12.10 -24.06
N ALA A 195 -14.41 -11.07 -23.22
CA ALA A 195 -15.08 -9.77 -23.40
C ALA A 195 -14.13 -8.59 -23.71
N LYS A 196 -12.81 -8.76 -23.49
CA LYS A 196 -11.79 -7.70 -23.65
C LYS A 196 -12.12 -6.39 -22.91
N ASN A 197 -12.79 -6.51 -21.76
CA ASN A 197 -13.17 -5.38 -20.93
C ASN A 197 -11.94 -4.73 -20.26
N GLU A 198 -11.80 -3.42 -20.38
CA GLU A 198 -10.64 -2.67 -19.89
C GLU A 198 -10.59 -2.56 -18.35
N TYR A 199 -11.74 -2.58 -17.68
CA TYR A 199 -11.77 -2.67 -16.22
C TYR A 199 -11.21 -4.02 -15.75
N VAL A 200 -11.54 -5.12 -16.45
CA VAL A 200 -10.98 -6.45 -16.14
C VAL A 200 -9.47 -6.45 -16.38
N LEU A 201 -8.98 -5.85 -17.47
CA LEU A 201 -7.55 -5.70 -17.71
C LEU A 201 -6.85 -4.89 -16.60
N PHE A 202 -7.50 -3.86 -16.09
CA PHE A 202 -7.00 -3.09 -14.94
C PHE A 202 -6.86 -3.96 -13.69
N GLN A 203 -7.85 -4.81 -13.39
CA GLN A 203 -7.76 -5.77 -12.28
C GLN A 203 -6.66 -6.83 -12.48
N ILE A 204 -6.45 -7.30 -13.72
CA ILE A 204 -5.34 -8.18 -14.08
C ILE A 204 -4.00 -7.49 -13.84
N ALA A 205 -3.86 -6.22 -14.23
CA ALA A 205 -2.64 -5.45 -14.03
C ALA A 205 -2.31 -5.28 -12.53
N GLN A 206 -3.31 -4.94 -11.71
CA GLN A 206 -3.16 -4.87 -10.25
C GLN A 206 -2.80 -6.23 -9.62
N SER A 207 -3.44 -7.31 -10.08
CA SER A 207 -3.14 -8.67 -9.59
C SER A 207 -1.70 -9.07 -9.89
N ASN A 208 -1.22 -8.82 -11.12
CA ASN A 208 0.18 -9.05 -11.49
C ASN A 208 1.15 -8.18 -10.68
N PHE A 209 0.78 -6.93 -10.38
CA PHE A 209 1.58 -6.07 -9.51
C PHE A 209 1.73 -6.65 -8.09
N ILE A 210 0.63 -7.16 -7.50
CA ILE A 210 0.63 -7.81 -6.17
C ILE A 210 1.46 -9.10 -6.19
N LEU A 211 1.37 -9.87 -7.28
CA LEU A 211 2.14 -11.09 -7.49
C LEU A 211 3.63 -10.84 -7.80
N GLU A 212 4.04 -9.56 -7.91
CA GLU A 212 5.40 -9.14 -8.26
C GLU A 212 5.81 -9.54 -9.70
N SER A 213 4.83 -9.86 -10.55
CA SER A 213 4.99 -10.03 -12.00
C SER A 213 5.05 -8.66 -12.69
N TYR A 214 6.06 -7.87 -12.33
CA TYR A 214 6.13 -6.44 -12.64
C TYR A 214 6.17 -6.12 -14.14
N GLU A 215 6.83 -6.93 -14.97
CA GLU A 215 6.85 -6.71 -16.42
C GLU A 215 5.47 -6.90 -17.04
N THR A 216 4.77 -7.98 -16.71
CA THR A 216 3.39 -8.22 -17.16
C THR A 216 2.44 -7.13 -16.66
N ALA A 217 2.59 -6.70 -15.41
CA ALA A 217 1.82 -5.58 -14.88
C ALA A 217 2.07 -4.28 -15.68
N LYS A 218 3.34 -3.98 -15.98
CA LYS A 218 3.78 -2.81 -16.76
C LYS A 218 3.17 -2.82 -18.16
N GLU A 219 3.22 -3.95 -18.86
CA GLU A 219 2.62 -4.11 -20.19
C GLU A 219 1.11 -3.83 -20.18
N ASN A 220 0.39 -4.42 -19.22
CA ASN A 220 -1.05 -4.21 -19.07
C ASN A 220 -1.39 -2.74 -18.77
N PHE A 221 -0.65 -2.08 -17.86
CA PHE A 221 -0.86 -0.66 -17.59
C PHE A 221 -0.52 0.23 -18.79
N LEU A 222 0.51 -0.08 -19.58
CA LEU A 222 0.84 0.63 -20.81
C LEU A 222 -0.27 0.53 -21.86
N GLN A 223 -0.98 -0.59 -21.91
CA GLN A 223 -2.17 -0.74 -22.75
C GLN A 223 -3.33 0.12 -22.23
N LEU A 224 -3.59 0.08 -20.92
CA LEU A 224 -4.69 0.82 -20.28
C LEU A 224 -4.56 2.33 -20.43
N VAL A 225 -3.37 2.90 -20.30
CA VAL A 225 -3.19 4.36 -20.44
C VAL A 225 -3.42 4.87 -21.88
N LYS A 226 -3.35 3.98 -22.88
CA LYS A 226 -3.68 4.30 -24.27
C LYS A 226 -5.18 4.20 -24.57
N SER A 227 -5.95 3.58 -23.67
CA SER A 227 -7.40 3.45 -23.81
C SER A 227 -8.11 4.80 -23.87
N LYS A 228 -9.15 4.88 -24.71
CA LYS A 228 -10.09 6.02 -24.78
C LYS A 228 -11.36 5.79 -23.95
N SER A 229 -11.71 4.55 -23.65
CA SER A 229 -12.94 4.17 -22.95
C SER A 229 -12.76 3.92 -21.45
N LEU A 230 -11.52 3.72 -20.99
CA LEU A 230 -11.24 3.52 -19.58
C LEU A 230 -11.61 4.77 -18.77
N ASN A 231 -12.34 4.55 -17.68
CA ASN A 231 -12.67 5.61 -16.73
C ASN A 231 -11.41 6.37 -16.30
N TYR A 232 -11.50 7.71 -16.25
CA TYR A 232 -10.35 8.57 -15.98
C TYR A 232 -9.67 8.30 -14.63
N GLN A 233 -10.40 7.79 -13.63
CA GLN A 233 -9.85 7.45 -12.31
C GLN A 233 -8.95 6.21 -12.39
N PHE A 234 -9.42 5.11 -13.00
CA PHE A 234 -8.58 3.93 -13.26
C PHE A 234 -7.42 4.24 -14.19
N LYS A 235 -7.60 5.21 -15.10
CA LYS A 235 -6.52 5.71 -15.96
C LYS A 235 -5.45 6.47 -15.16
N ALA A 236 -5.85 7.34 -14.23
CA ALA A 236 -4.94 8.05 -13.32
C ALA A 236 -4.17 7.06 -12.42
N GLU A 237 -4.85 6.04 -11.91
CA GLU A 237 -4.22 4.98 -11.12
C GLU A 237 -3.21 4.18 -11.95
N SER A 238 -3.58 3.81 -13.20
CA SER A 238 -2.66 3.12 -14.12
C SER A 238 -1.39 3.92 -14.37
N PHE A 239 -1.51 5.25 -14.55
CA PHE A 239 -0.36 6.14 -14.64
C PHE A 239 0.49 6.14 -13.36
N SER A 240 -0.13 6.13 -12.18
CA SER A 240 0.61 6.07 -10.90
C SER A 240 1.38 4.75 -10.73
N TYR A 241 0.80 3.61 -11.13
CA TYR A 241 1.48 2.30 -11.11
C TYR A 241 2.67 2.28 -12.07
N LEU A 242 2.49 2.79 -13.30
CA LEU A 242 3.61 2.94 -14.24
C LEU A 242 4.71 3.82 -13.65
N SER A 243 4.35 4.96 -13.06
CA SER A 243 5.33 5.83 -12.43
C SER A 243 6.12 5.12 -11.33
N GLN A 244 5.44 4.35 -10.47
CA GLN A 244 6.10 3.56 -9.43
C GLN A 244 7.03 2.49 -10.01
N LEU A 245 6.59 1.76 -11.04
CA LEU A 245 7.40 0.74 -11.72
C LEU A 245 8.66 1.36 -12.34
N PHE A 246 8.51 2.45 -13.11
CA PHE A 246 9.65 3.15 -13.71
C PHE A 246 10.56 3.81 -12.67
N PHE A 247 10.00 4.32 -11.56
CA PHE A 247 10.80 4.85 -10.46
C PHE A 247 11.60 3.73 -9.79
N ASN A 248 11.01 2.57 -9.57
CA ASN A 248 11.71 1.41 -9.02
C ASN A 248 12.82 0.94 -9.96
N ASP A 249 12.63 1.02 -11.28
CA ASP A 249 13.65 0.70 -12.30
C ASP A 249 14.70 1.82 -12.51
N PHE A 250 14.70 2.86 -11.66
CA PHE A 250 15.59 4.03 -11.76
C PHE A 250 15.44 4.84 -13.07
N GLN A 251 14.31 4.70 -13.76
CA GLN A 251 13.98 5.45 -14.98
C GLN A 251 13.22 6.75 -14.63
N ASN A 252 13.92 7.69 -13.99
CA ASN A 252 13.28 8.86 -13.38
C ASN A 252 12.51 9.74 -14.37
N LYS A 253 12.99 9.88 -15.61
CA LYS A 253 12.30 10.68 -16.65
C LYS A 253 10.94 10.09 -17.00
N GLN A 254 10.86 8.77 -17.19
CA GLN A 254 9.63 8.05 -17.47
C GLN A 254 8.71 8.09 -16.24
N ALA A 255 9.26 7.87 -15.05
CA ALA A 255 8.51 7.97 -13.81
C ALA A 255 7.85 9.35 -13.64
N GLU A 256 8.58 10.42 -13.92
CA GLU A 256 8.10 11.79 -13.87
C GLU A 256 7.01 12.06 -14.91
N LEU A 257 7.19 11.58 -16.14
CA LEU A 257 6.18 11.70 -17.20
C LEU A 257 4.84 11.10 -16.75
N TYR A 258 4.86 9.87 -16.22
CA TYR A 258 3.63 9.20 -15.83
C TYR A 258 3.00 9.77 -14.56
N ILE A 259 3.78 10.21 -13.56
CA ILE A 259 3.17 10.82 -12.36
C ILE A 259 2.52 12.16 -12.67
N ASN A 260 3.09 12.93 -13.61
CA ASN A 260 2.50 14.18 -14.06
C ASN A 260 1.13 13.95 -14.71
N GLU A 261 0.99 12.89 -15.53
CA GLU A 261 -0.31 12.50 -16.10
C GLU A 261 -1.31 12.01 -15.05
N ALA A 262 -0.86 11.26 -14.04
CA ALA A 262 -1.71 10.84 -12.92
C ALA A 262 -2.27 12.05 -12.16
N ILE A 263 -1.42 13.03 -11.82
CA ILE A 263 -1.80 14.27 -11.12
C ILE A 263 -2.70 15.13 -12.00
N ARG A 264 -2.44 15.21 -13.31
CA ARG A 264 -3.29 15.96 -14.26
C ARG A 264 -4.73 15.43 -14.27
N LEU A 265 -4.91 14.11 -14.16
CA LEU A 265 -6.24 13.48 -14.11
C LEU A 265 -6.86 13.51 -12.71
N ASN A 266 -6.05 13.40 -11.66
CA ASN A 266 -6.50 13.46 -10.27
C ASN A 266 -5.40 14.02 -9.35
N ASN A 267 -5.52 15.29 -8.97
CA ASN A 267 -4.55 16.01 -8.14
C ASN A 267 -4.86 15.96 -6.63
N THR A 268 -5.82 15.14 -6.20
CA THR A 268 -6.24 15.06 -4.79
C THR A 268 -5.62 13.88 -4.04
N GLN A 269 -4.85 13.06 -4.76
CA GLN A 269 -4.21 11.86 -4.22
C GLN A 269 -2.89 12.21 -3.52
N THR A 270 -2.87 12.10 -2.21
CA THR A 270 -1.68 12.30 -1.37
C THR A 270 -0.47 11.49 -1.86
N PHE A 271 -0.70 10.24 -2.25
CA PHE A 271 0.34 9.35 -2.77
C PHE A 271 1.01 9.89 -4.03
N TYR A 272 0.27 10.56 -4.92
CA TYR A 272 0.84 11.04 -6.18
C TYR A 272 1.86 12.14 -5.96
N HIS A 273 1.53 13.09 -5.08
CA HIS A 273 2.41 14.18 -4.70
C HIS A 273 3.65 13.69 -3.93
N LEU A 274 3.48 12.70 -3.04
CA LEU A 274 4.61 12.08 -2.36
C LEU A 274 5.55 11.35 -3.35
N LEU A 275 5.00 10.57 -4.29
CA LEU A 275 5.78 9.88 -5.31
C LEU A 275 6.50 10.87 -6.23
N ARG A 276 5.82 11.94 -6.67
CA ARG A 276 6.43 13.01 -7.47
C ARG A 276 7.57 13.71 -6.71
N SER A 277 7.40 13.98 -5.42
CA SER A 277 8.48 14.51 -4.58
C SER A 277 9.71 13.59 -4.56
N LYS A 278 9.50 12.27 -4.38
CA LYS A 278 10.58 11.26 -4.40
C LYS A 278 11.30 11.20 -5.75
N ILE A 279 10.56 11.30 -6.85
CA ILE A 279 11.10 11.33 -8.22
C ILE A 279 11.95 12.60 -8.42
N LEU A 280 11.41 13.77 -8.10
CA LEU A 280 12.08 15.07 -8.25
C LEU A 280 13.35 15.16 -7.41
N LEU A 281 13.31 14.65 -6.18
CA LEU A 281 14.49 14.54 -5.32
C LEU A 281 15.60 13.74 -5.99
N ARG A 282 15.28 12.57 -6.53
CA ARG A 282 16.26 11.71 -7.22
C ARG A 282 16.79 12.34 -8.51
N SER A 283 15.97 13.14 -9.18
CA SER A 283 16.37 13.94 -10.36
C SER A 283 17.16 15.21 -10.02
N GLY A 284 17.33 15.55 -8.73
CA GLY A 284 18.04 16.76 -8.29
C GLY A 284 17.19 18.05 -8.31
N ASN A 285 15.88 17.95 -8.57
CA ASN A 285 14.95 19.08 -8.61
C ASN A 285 14.41 19.39 -7.20
N PHE A 286 15.29 19.87 -6.33
CA PHE A 286 15.03 19.98 -4.89
C PHE A 286 13.89 20.93 -4.51
N SER A 287 13.80 22.09 -5.18
CA SER A 287 12.76 23.09 -4.90
C SER A 287 11.36 22.54 -5.18
N GLU A 288 11.18 21.89 -6.34
CA GLU A 288 9.91 21.27 -6.69
C GLU A 288 9.60 20.05 -5.81
N ALA A 289 10.61 19.26 -5.44
CA ALA A 289 10.43 18.14 -4.52
C ALA A 289 9.83 18.60 -3.17
N LYS A 290 10.30 19.74 -2.65
CA LYS A 290 9.75 20.34 -1.43
C LYS A 290 8.32 20.83 -1.62
N ASN A 291 8.00 21.47 -2.74
CA ASN A 291 6.64 21.94 -3.01
C ASN A 291 5.64 20.77 -3.10
N GLU A 292 6.02 19.68 -3.76
CA GLU A 292 5.18 18.49 -3.87
C GLU A 292 5.00 17.78 -2.52
N LEU A 293 6.04 17.76 -1.68
CA LEU A 293 5.93 17.27 -0.30
C LEU A 293 4.92 18.10 0.51
N GLN A 294 4.97 19.43 0.40
CA GLN A 294 4.05 20.32 1.10
C GLN A 294 2.60 20.07 0.66
N LYS A 295 2.35 19.89 -0.64
CA LYS A 295 1.02 19.51 -1.16
C LYS A 295 0.56 18.17 -0.60
N ALA A 296 1.44 17.16 -0.55
CA ALA A 296 1.10 15.87 0.06
C ALA A 296 0.70 16.03 1.54
N LEU A 297 1.45 16.84 2.30
CA LEU A 297 1.15 17.12 3.69
C LEU A 297 -0.18 17.88 3.86
N GLU A 298 -0.46 18.89 3.04
CA GLU A 298 -1.72 19.62 3.05
C GLU A 298 -2.91 18.72 2.74
N LEU A 299 -2.81 17.89 1.69
CA LEU A 299 -3.84 16.92 1.34
C LEU A 299 -4.07 15.89 2.45
N SER A 300 -3.00 15.45 3.14
CA SER A 300 -3.12 14.54 4.28
C SER A 300 -3.86 15.14 5.47
N LYS A 301 -3.85 16.48 5.61
CA LYS A 301 -4.57 17.22 6.66
C LYS A 301 -5.97 17.66 6.24
N SER A 302 -6.26 17.63 4.94
CA SER A 302 -7.52 18.11 4.41
C SER A 302 -8.70 17.27 4.91
N SER A 303 -9.84 17.92 5.16
CA SER A 303 -11.01 17.31 5.81
C SER A 303 -11.51 16.07 5.09
N GLU A 304 -12.13 15.13 5.82
CA GLU A 304 -12.79 13.93 5.30
C GLU A 304 -13.65 14.20 4.04
N LYS A 305 -14.24 15.39 3.90
CA LYS A 305 -15.01 15.81 2.71
C LYS A 305 -14.25 15.78 1.38
N LEU A 306 -12.94 16.02 1.36
CA LEU A 306 -12.11 15.92 0.14
C LEU A 306 -11.72 14.46 -0.15
N GLN A 307 -11.55 13.65 0.91
CA GLN A 307 -11.33 12.19 0.80
C GLN A 307 -12.52 11.51 0.11
N TYR A 308 -13.69 12.10 0.24
CA TYR A 308 -14.92 11.53 -0.26
C TYR A 308 -15.13 11.61 -1.79
N ASN A 309 -14.34 12.37 -2.56
CA ASN A 309 -14.59 12.51 -4.01
C ASN A 309 -13.90 11.45 -4.90
N ASN A 310 -13.03 10.60 -4.34
CA ASN A 310 -12.25 9.59 -5.09
C ASN A 310 -12.84 8.17 -4.97
N LEU A 311 -12.82 7.38 -6.04
CA LEU A 311 -13.24 5.96 -5.99
C LEU A 311 -12.23 5.07 -5.27
N GLN A 312 -10.93 5.31 -5.43
CA GLN A 312 -9.89 4.69 -4.62
C GLN A 312 -8.97 5.75 -4.05
N GLN A 313 -8.54 5.57 -2.80
CA GLN A 313 -7.56 6.43 -2.18
C GLN A 313 -6.53 5.59 -1.42
N VAL A 314 -5.28 5.69 -1.86
CA VAL A 314 -4.15 5.18 -1.10
C VAL A 314 -3.80 6.25 -0.07
N ASN A 315 -4.30 6.10 1.16
CA ASN A 315 -3.95 7.02 2.23
C ASN A 315 -2.52 6.75 2.66
N VAL A 316 -1.61 7.61 2.23
CA VAL A 316 -0.29 7.68 2.85
C VAL A 316 -0.49 8.28 4.24
N SER A 317 0.02 7.62 5.29
CA SER A 317 -0.08 8.17 6.64
C SER A 317 0.65 9.50 6.71
N ALA A 318 0.11 10.45 7.48
CA ALA A 318 0.79 11.72 7.72
C ALA A 318 2.20 11.50 8.29
N GLU A 319 2.38 10.46 9.10
CA GLU A 319 3.68 10.01 9.61
C GLU A 319 4.68 9.70 8.49
N GLU A 320 4.30 8.91 7.47
CA GLU A 320 5.19 8.58 6.35
C GLU A 320 5.64 9.86 5.61
N ILE A 321 4.72 10.78 5.37
CA ILE A 321 5.00 12.07 4.71
C ILE A 321 5.97 12.89 5.55
N ILE A 322 5.76 12.93 6.87
CA ILE A 322 6.58 13.69 7.81
C ILE A 322 7.98 13.09 7.93
N TYR A 323 8.12 11.77 8.08
CA TYR A 323 9.42 11.11 8.14
C TYR A 323 10.20 11.27 6.84
N TYR A 324 9.54 11.16 5.68
CA TYR A 324 10.15 11.47 4.40
C TYR A 324 10.53 12.96 4.31
N GLY A 325 9.71 13.86 4.82
CA GLY A 325 10.02 15.29 4.87
C GLY A 325 11.22 15.62 5.76
N LEU A 326 11.37 14.94 6.88
CA LEU A 326 12.57 15.02 7.72
C LEU A 326 13.79 14.55 6.93
N HIS A 327 13.72 13.37 6.31
CA HIS A 327 14.80 12.86 5.46
C HIS A 327 15.20 13.87 4.36
N LEU A 328 14.22 14.43 3.65
CA LEU A 328 14.44 15.46 2.65
C LEU A 328 15.12 16.69 3.25
N SER A 329 14.67 17.17 4.41
CA SER A 329 15.26 18.34 5.07
C SER A 329 16.76 18.16 5.37
N TYR A 330 17.18 16.96 5.77
CA TYR A 330 18.60 16.66 6.02
C TYR A 330 19.44 16.54 4.76
N GLN A 331 18.84 16.10 3.65
CA GLN A 331 19.52 16.07 2.37
C GLN A 331 19.69 17.49 1.81
N LEU A 332 18.68 18.35 1.99
CA LEU A 332 18.68 19.73 1.52
C LEU A 332 19.40 20.70 2.46
N LYS A 333 19.73 20.29 3.69
CA LYS A 333 20.17 21.17 4.79
C LYS A 333 19.17 22.31 5.06
N ASP A 334 17.87 22.01 4.93
CA ASP A 334 16.77 22.96 5.09
C ASP A 334 16.22 22.93 6.53
N SER A 335 16.71 23.85 7.37
CA SER A 335 16.30 23.95 8.78
C SER A 335 14.83 24.34 8.95
N THR A 336 14.27 25.12 8.03
CA THR A 336 12.87 25.53 8.05
C THR A 336 11.96 24.32 7.84
N LEU A 337 12.25 23.52 6.81
CA LEU A 337 11.50 22.28 6.55
C LEU A 337 11.66 21.30 7.71
N ASN A 338 12.87 21.13 8.24
CA ASN A 338 13.15 20.26 9.38
C ASN A 338 12.29 20.63 10.60
N ASN A 339 12.30 21.90 11.00
CA ASN A 339 11.50 22.40 12.13
C ASN A 339 10.00 22.22 11.90
N GLN A 340 9.52 22.47 10.67
CA GLN A 340 8.14 22.25 10.31
C GLN A 340 7.74 20.77 10.47
N MET A 341 8.53 19.84 9.94
CA MET A 341 8.21 18.41 10.01
C MET A 341 8.26 17.90 11.45
N LYS A 342 9.20 18.36 12.29
CA LYS A 342 9.22 18.01 13.72
C LYS A 342 8.01 18.53 14.47
N SER A 343 7.59 19.76 14.19
CA SER A 343 6.37 20.33 14.78
C SER A 343 5.15 19.48 14.44
N GLU A 344 5.04 19.01 13.20
CA GLU A 344 3.97 18.11 12.77
C GLU A 344 4.08 16.72 13.41
N LEU A 345 5.29 16.17 13.51
CA LEU A 345 5.53 14.89 14.17
C LEU A 345 5.11 14.92 15.64
N GLY A 346 5.47 15.99 16.36
CA GLY A 346 5.11 16.17 17.77
C GLY A 346 3.59 16.28 18.01
N LYS A 347 2.81 16.70 17.01
CA LYS A 347 1.33 16.71 17.08
C LYS A 347 0.74 15.31 16.91
N LEU A 348 1.42 14.40 16.21
CA LEU A 348 0.90 13.07 15.86
C LEU A 348 1.33 11.97 16.85
N CYS A 349 2.62 11.86 17.14
CA CYS A 349 3.20 10.67 17.78
C CYS A 349 3.62 10.89 19.25
N GLY A 350 3.30 12.05 19.86
CA GLY A 350 3.80 12.42 21.19
C GLY A 350 5.29 12.84 21.17
N LYS A 351 5.80 13.30 22.32
CA LYS A 351 7.12 13.99 22.40
C LYS A 351 8.33 13.07 22.19
N ASN A 352 8.24 11.77 22.50
CA ASN A 352 9.40 10.87 22.59
C ASN A 352 10.19 10.71 21.28
N VAL A 353 9.52 10.48 20.14
CA VAL A 353 10.20 10.29 18.84
C VAL A 353 10.83 11.60 18.34
N SER A 354 10.14 12.73 18.54
CA SER A 354 10.67 14.04 18.19
C SER A 354 11.92 14.38 19.05
N GLU A 355 11.89 14.05 20.34
CA GLU A 355 13.03 14.24 21.24
C GLU A 355 14.23 13.36 20.88
N LEU A 356 14.00 12.14 20.38
CA LEU A 356 15.06 11.28 19.83
C LEU A 356 15.74 11.95 18.65
N ILE A 357 14.96 12.36 17.65
CA ILE A 357 15.48 12.97 16.43
C ILE A 357 16.28 14.21 16.79
N ASP A 358 15.77 15.06 17.69
CA ASP A 358 16.49 16.22 18.21
C ASP A 358 17.79 15.86 18.94
N SER A 359 17.79 14.79 19.73
CA SER A 359 18.97 14.35 20.48
C SER A 359 20.04 13.78 19.55
N LEU A 360 19.63 13.00 18.54
CA LEU A 360 20.51 12.45 17.53
C LEU A 360 21.12 13.55 16.64
N GLU A 361 20.33 14.53 16.23
CA GLU A 361 20.84 15.69 15.50
C GLU A 361 21.85 16.50 16.32
N LYS A 362 21.52 16.79 17.58
CA LYS A 362 22.35 17.61 18.47
C LYS A 362 23.57 16.87 19.03
N GLN A 363 23.84 15.64 18.57
CA GLN A 363 24.95 14.81 19.04
C GLN A 363 24.95 14.62 20.57
N LYS A 364 23.78 14.63 21.20
CA LYS A 364 23.67 14.47 22.66
C LYS A 364 23.79 13.00 23.02
N ASN A 365 24.70 12.69 23.95
CA ASN A 365 24.75 11.35 24.55
C ASN A 365 23.39 11.06 25.21
N ILE A 366 22.73 9.99 24.74
CA ILE A 366 21.48 9.50 25.30
C ILE A 366 21.84 8.42 26.34
N ASN A 367 21.23 8.50 27.52
CA ASN A 367 21.46 7.50 28.56
C ASN A 367 20.92 6.13 28.15
N GLU A 368 21.57 5.07 28.61
CA GLU A 368 21.25 3.70 28.22
C GLU A 368 19.79 3.30 28.54
N SER A 369 19.23 3.81 29.64
CA SER A 369 17.83 3.55 30.00
C SER A 369 16.82 4.18 29.04
N LYS A 370 17.15 5.28 28.34
CA LYS A 370 16.28 5.83 27.28
C LYS A 370 16.48 5.10 25.96
N ILE A 371 17.63 4.49 25.71
CA ILE A 371 17.90 3.79 24.44
C ILE A 371 16.84 2.72 24.17
N ASP A 372 16.47 1.93 25.17
CA ASP A 372 15.51 0.83 24.97
C ASP A 372 14.08 1.33 24.76
N GLU A 373 13.66 2.37 25.49
CA GLU A 373 12.40 3.09 25.25
C GLU A 373 12.36 3.63 23.81
N LEU A 374 13.45 4.24 23.35
CA LEU A 374 13.55 4.82 22.03
C LEU A 374 13.56 3.78 20.91
N ILE A 375 14.26 2.66 21.09
CA ILE A 375 14.23 1.53 20.15
C ILE A 375 12.82 0.96 20.03
N SER A 376 12.04 0.97 21.11
CA SER A 376 10.65 0.51 21.09
C SER A 376 9.78 1.34 20.12
N GLU A 377 10.06 2.64 20.01
CA GLU A 377 9.36 3.58 19.13
C GLU A 377 9.81 3.53 17.66
N VAL A 378 11.01 3.00 17.38
CA VAL A 378 11.47 2.83 15.99
C VAL A 378 10.65 1.76 15.28
N ASN A 379 10.21 2.04 14.06
CA ASN A 379 9.39 1.16 13.23
C ASN A 379 9.78 1.31 11.76
N ASN A 380 9.17 0.53 10.87
CA ASN A 380 9.50 0.54 9.44
C ASN A 380 9.35 1.91 8.75
N LEU A 381 8.53 2.82 9.28
CA LEU A 381 8.32 4.16 8.70
C LEU A 381 9.47 5.13 9.00
N ASN A 382 10.14 4.97 10.15
CA ASN A 382 11.17 5.90 10.62
C ASN A 382 12.58 5.29 10.71
N LEU A 383 12.72 3.98 10.49
CA LEU A 383 14.00 3.28 10.56
C LEU A 383 15.08 3.92 9.67
N SER A 384 14.82 4.12 8.38
CA SER A 384 15.81 4.71 7.46
C SER A 384 16.21 6.14 7.86
N LEU A 385 15.30 6.92 8.46
CA LEU A 385 15.64 8.23 9.00
C LEU A 385 16.62 8.10 10.17
N VAL A 386 16.31 7.23 11.14
CA VAL A 386 17.16 7.00 12.31
C VAL A 386 18.54 6.48 11.90
N VAL A 387 18.58 5.50 10.98
CA VAL A 387 19.83 4.97 10.42
C VAL A 387 20.65 6.08 9.73
N ASN A 388 20.00 6.95 8.97
CA ASN A 388 20.69 8.08 8.34
C ASN A 388 21.32 9.04 9.36
N LEU A 389 20.59 9.37 10.43
CA LEU A 389 21.11 10.20 11.51
C LEU A 389 22.30 9.56 12.23
N LEU A 390 22.20 8.26 12.55
CA LEU A 390 23.26 7.50 13.20
C LEU A 390 24.52 7.38 12.33
N SER A 391 24.37 7.25 11.01
CA SER A 391 25.52 7.20 10.08
C SER A 391 26.38 8.48 10.15
N ARG A 392 25.74 9.62 10.43
CA ARG A 392 26.38 10.94 10.55
C ARG A 392 26.80 11.29 11.98
N TYR A 393 26.47 10.45 12.95
CA TYR A 393 26.77 10.69 14.35
C TYR A 393 28.28 10.68 14.59
N GLU A 394 28.77 11.60 15.41
CA GLU A 394 30.20 11.81 15.69
C GLU A 394 30.75 10.66 16.52
N ASN A 395 30.04 10.26 17.58
CA ASN A 395 30.43 9.13 18.42
C ASN A 395 30.10 7.81 17.71
N LYS A 396 31.06 7.30 16.94
CA LYS A 396 30.92 6.07 16.15
C LYS A 396 30.62 4.83 17.01
N ASN A 397 31.21 4.73 18.20
CA ASN A 397 30.94 3.60 19.10
C ASN A 397 29.49 3.62 19.60
N PHE A 398 28.98 4.79 19.98
CA PHE A 398 27.58 4.94 20.39
C PHE A 398 26.62 4.62 19.24
N ALA A 399 26.89 5.14 18.04
CA ALA A 399 26.09 4.87 16.86
C ALA A 399 26.08 3.39 16.48
N LEU A 400 27.23 2.72 16.58
CA LEU A 400 27.36 1.29 16.35
C LEU A 400 26.48 0.48 17.32
N THR A 401 26.53 0.79 18.62
CA THR A 401 25.68 0.14 19.64
C THR A 401 24.19 0.29 19.31
N LEU A 402 23.75 1.49 18.93
CA LEU A 402 22.35 1.72 18.56
C LEU A 402 21.94 0.96 17.29
N LEU A 403 22.77 0.98 16.25
CA LEU A 403 22.48 0.23 15.02
C LEU A 403 22.40 -1.28 15.27
N GLN A 404 23.28 -1.81 16.13
CA GLN A 404 23.24 -3.23 16.53
C GLN A 404 21.96 -3.58 17.29
N LYS A 405 21.55 -2.76 18.26
CA LYS A 405 20.27 -2.97 18.96
C LYS A 405 19.06 -2.87 18.01
N LEU A 406 19.09 -1.94 17.05
CA LEU A 406 18.07 -1.85 16.00
C LEU A 406 18.06 -3.10 15.12
N TYR A 407 19.22 -3.65 14.76
CA TYR A 407 19.30 -4.87 13.98
C TYR A 407 18.72 -6.08 14.72
N SER A 408 18.87 -6.16 16.05
CA SER A 408 18.19 -7.18 16.86
C SER A 408 16.65 -7.12 16.73
N LYS A 409 16.09 -5.93 16.47
CA LYS A 409 14.65 -5.71 16.23
C LYS A 409 14.25 -5.90 14.76
N PHE A 410 15.13 -5.59 13.81
CA PHE A 410 14.90 -5.65 12.36
C PHE A 410 15.97 -6.53 11.68
N ASN A 411 15.96 -7.82 12.01
CA ASN A 411 17.07 -8.74 11.69
C ASN A 411 17.20 -9.12 10.20
N ASP A 412 16.23 -8.72 9.38
CA ASP A 412 16.15 -8.93 7.94
C ASP A 412 16.49 -7.66 7.12
N ASN A 413 16.90 -6.57 7.78
CA ASN A 413 17.12 -5.29 7.13
C ASN A 413 18.57 -5.11 6.65
N SER A 414 18.76 -5.09 5.32
CA SER A 414 20.07 -4.90 4.66
C SER A 414 20.67 -3.50 4.88
N GLU A 415 19.85 -2.47 5.04
CA GLU A 415 20.31 -1.09 5.28
C GLU A 415 21.05 -0.99 6.62
N LEU A 416 20.53 -1.65 7.66
CA LEU A 416 21.19 -1.74 8.97
C LEU A 416 22.54 -2.45 8.87
N ILE A 417 22.58 -3.62 8.21
CA ILE A 417 23.83 -4.37 8.04
C ILE A 417 24.88 -3.50 7.34
N LYS A 418 24.52 -2.85 6.23
CA LYS A 418 25.41 -1.95 5.49
C LYS A 418 25.93 -0.81 6.37
N ASN A 419 25.06 -0.15 7.14
CA ASN A 419 25.46 0.97 7.99
C ASN A 419 26.33 0.53 9.20
N ILE A 420 26.07 -0.64 9.77
CA ILE A 420 26.95 -1.25 10.78
C ILE A 420 28.33 -1.51 10.18
N SER A 421 28.39 -2.15 9.01
CA SER A 421 29.64 -2.42 8.28
C SER A 421 30.40 -1.13 7.93
N LEU A 422 29.69 -0.06 7.54
CA LEU A 422 30.28 1.26 7.29
C LEU A 422 30.97 1.83 8.53
N ILE A 423 30.32 1.76 9.70
CA ILE A 423 30.89 2.27 10.95
C ILE A 423 32.08 1.42 11.39
N LEU A 424 31.96 0.09 11.33
CA LEU A 424 33.07 -0.83 11.63
C LEU A 424 34.29 -0.54 10.74
N HIS A 425 34.08 -0.39 9.44
CA HIS A 425 35.15 -0.03 8.52
C HIS A 425 35.78 1.33 8.87
N SER A 426 34.97 2.35 9.17
CA SER A 426 35.47 3.69 9.54
C SER A 426 36.21 3.75 10.88
N THR A 427 36.13 2.69 11.68
CA THR A 427 36.79 2.54 12.99
C THR A 427 37.89 1.48 12.96
N ASP A 428 38.49 1.25 11.77
CA ASP A 428 39.57 0.29 11.50
C ASP A 428 39.22 -1.20 11.75
N ARG A 429 37.93 -1.52 11.94
CA ARG A 429 37.42 -2.88 12.16
C ARG A 429 36.92 -3.52 10.87
N THR A 430 37.69 -3.36 9.78
CA THR A 430 37.30 -3.81 8.43
C THR A 430 37.05 -5.32 8.35
N LYS A 431 37.84 -6.12 9.09
CA LYS A 431 37.65 -7.58 9.13
C LYS A 431 36.28 -7.95 9.71
N GLU A 432 35.87 -7.29 10.80
CA GLU A 432 34.56 -7.53 11.42
C GLU A 432 33.41 -7.08 10.51
N ALA A 433 33.58 -5.98 9.77
CA ALA A 433 32.61 -5.52 8.77
C ALA A 433 32.39 -6.58 7.66
N ILE A 434 33.48 -7.21 7.19
CA ILE A 434 33.42 -8.29 6.21
C ILE A 434 32.75 -9.52 6.82
N THR A 435 33.17 -9.97 8.01
CA THR A 435 32.57 -11.13 8.68
C THR A 435 31.06 -10.97 8.85
N LEU A 436 30.60 -9.83 9.36
CA LEU A 436 29.16 -9.55 9.50
C LEU A 436 28.45 -9.62 8.14
N SER A 437 29.06 -9.06 7.10
CA SER A 437 28.45 -9.02 5.77
C SER A 437 28.41 -10.42 5.12
N GLU A 438 29.44 -11.23 5.31
CA GLU A 438 29.51 -12.63 4.88
C GLU A 438 28.47 -13.49 5.62
N GLU A 439 28.38 -13.37 6.95
CA GLU A 439 27.39 -14.09 7.78
C GLU A 439 25.94 -13.75 7.40
N LYS A 440 25.70 -12.52 6.92
CA LYS A 440 24.38 -12.02 6.51
C LYS A 440 24.22 -11.93 5.00
N PHE A 441 25.03 -12.66 4.24
CA PHE A 441 25.06 -12.56 2.79
C PHE A 441 23.71 -12.85 2.13
N GLU A 442 22.92 -13.78 2.68
CA GLU A 442 21.58 -14.11 2.18
C GLU A 442 20.61 -12.91 2.18
N ILE A 443 20.78 -11.98 3.12
CA ILE A 443 20.01 -10.73 3.19
C ILE A 443 20.63 -9.67 2.26
N ILE A 444 21.96 -9.57 2.26
CA ILE A 444 22.69 -8.56 1.50
C ILE A 444 22.57 -8.77 -0.01
N LYS A 445 22.54 -10.02 -0.50
CA LYS A 445 22.50 -10.35 -1.93
C LYS A 445 21.23 -9.87 -2.64
N SER A 446 20.16 -9.57 -1.88
CA SER A 446 18.94 -8.94 -2.39
C SER A 446 18.97 -7.41 -2.41
N ASP A 447 20.01 -6.79 -1.82
CA ASP A 447 20.20 -5.34 -1.81
C ASP A 447 21.45 -4.96 -2.63
N PRO A 448 21.28 -4.25 -3.76
CA PRO A 448 22.41 -3.90 -4.63
C PRO A 448 23.39 -2.91 -3.97
N SER A 449 22.91 -2.03 -3.09
CA SER A 449 23.77 -1.07 -2.37
C SER A 449 24.62 -1.77 -1.32
N ALA A 450 24.03 -2.69 -0.55
CA ALA A 450 24.75 -3.45 0.46
C ALA A 450 25.74 -4.43 -0.20
N SER A 451 25.33 -5.10 -1.29
CA SER A 451 26.19 -5.97 -2.08
C SER A 451 27.38 -5.21 -2.67
N LEU A 452 27.15 -4.05 -3.29
CA LEU A 452 28.23 -3.20 -3.81
C LEU A 452 29.20 -2.78 -2.70
N TYR A 453 28.69 -2.47 -1.51
CA TYR A 453 29.55 -2.10 -0.39
C TYR A 453 30.44 -3.27 0.09
N LEU A 454 29.90 -4.49 0.14
CA LEU A 454 30.70 -5.69 0.43
C LEU A 454 31.82 -5.90 -0.61
N ALA A 455 31.53 -5.71 -1.89
CA ALA A 455 32.56 -5.76 -2.94
C ALA A 455 33.67 -4.71 -2.70
N MET A 456 33.32 -3.49 -2.28
CA MET A 456 34.30 -2.45 -1.94
C MET A 456 35.16 -2.84 -0.72
N LEU A 457 34.57 -3.48 0.30
CA LEU A 457 35.33 -3.99 1.45
C LEU A 457 36.32 -5.08 1.04
N TYR A 458 35.91 -5.99 0.15
CA TYR A 458 36.81 -7.02 -0.39
C TYR A 458 38.01 -6.42 -1.12
N LEU A 459 37.79 -5.44 -2.00
CA LEU A 459 38.87 -4.73 -2.68
C LEU A 459 39.83 -4.07 -1.68
N LYS A 460 39.31 -3.52 -0.58
CA LYS A 460 40.12 -2.87 0.44
C LYS A 460 41.08 -3.82 1.17
N VAL A 461 40.75 -5.12 1.24
CA VAL A 461 41.56 -6.15 1.89
C VAL A 461 42.26 -7.09 0.91
N GLY A 462 42.29 -6.76 -0.39
CA GLY A 462 42.95 -7.58 -1.43
C GLY A 462 42.22 -8.88 -1.77
N LYS A 463 40.91 -8.97 -1.51
CA LYS A 463 40.04 -10.11 -1.84
C LYS A 463 39.38 -9.91 -3.22
N GLU A 464 40.20 -9.79 -4.27
CA GLU A 464 39.74 -9.38 -5.61
C GLU A 464 38.79 -10.39 -6.27
N ASP A 465 39.06 -11.69 -6.11
CA ASP A 465 38.18 -12.76 -6.60
C ASP A 465 36.77 -12.69 -5.99
N GLN A 466 36.67 -12.45 -4.67
CA GLN A 466 35.39 -12.30 -4.01
C GLN A 466 34.66 -11.04 -4.47
N ALA A 467 35.37 -9.92 -4.68
CA ALA A 467 34.77 -8.71 -5.24
C ALA A 467 34.19 -8.95 -6.64
N LEU A 468 34.92 -9.69 -7.50
CA LEU A 468 34.49 -10.05 -8.84
C LEU A 468 33.22 -10.93 -8.83
N GLN A 469 33.13 -11.89 -7.90
CA GLN A 469 31.92 -12.71 -7.71
C GLN A 469 30.69 -11.84 -7.38
N ILE A 470 30.86 -10.84 -6.51
CA ILE A 470 29.77 -9.91 -6.17
C ILE A 470 29.37 -9.04 -7.37
N PHE A 471 30.33 -8.55 -8.16
CA PHE A 471 30.01 -7.80 -9.38
C PHE A 471 29.22 -8.65 -10.40
N ASN A 472 29.61 -9.92 -10.59
CA ASN A 472 28.87 -10.85 -11.45
C ASN A 472 27.45 -11.10 -10.94
N LEU A 473 27.29 -11.24 -9.61
CA LEU A 473 25.97 -11.39 -8.99
C LEU A 473 25.10 -10.15 -9.20
N LEU A 474 25.69 -8.95 -9.05
CA LEU A 474 25.01 -7.69 -9.30
C LEU A 474 24.52 -7.60 -10.74
N GLU A 475 25.39 -7.90 -11.72
CA GLU A 475 25.02 -7.92 -13.15
C GLU A 475 23.89 -8.91 -13.46
N LYS A 476 23.92 -10.10 -12.84
CA LYS A 476 22.91 -11.14 -13.07
C LYS A 476 21.55 -10.79 -12.45
N ASN A 477 21.54 -10.39 -11.18
CA ASN A 477 20.30 -10.25 -10.42
C ASN A 477 19.66 -8.86 -10.58
N PHE A 478 20.45 -7.85 -10.94
CA PHE A 478 20.03 -6.45 -10.97
C PHE A 478 20.22 -5.83 -12.37
N SER A 479 20.20 -6.65 -13.43
CA SER A 479 20.39 -6.23 -14.83
C SER A 479 19.45 -5.12 -15.30
N HIS A 480 18.26 -5.01 -14.69
CA HIS A 480 17.26 -3.98 -14.96
C HIS A 480 17.63 -2.59 -14.42
N PHE A 481 18.61 -2.50 -13.50
CA PHE A 481 19.10 -1.25 -12.93
C PHE A 481 20.21 -0.63 -13.78
N ASN A 482 19.85 -0.12 -14.97
CA ASN A 482 20.79 0.33 -16.01
C ASN A 482 21.93 1.24 -15.51
N GLU A 483 21.62 2.28 -14.72
CA GLU A 483 22.64 3.23 -14.25
C GLU A 483 23.62 2.58 -13.25
N MET A 484 23.10 1.76 -12.34
CA MET A 484 23.90 1.06 -11.33
C MET A 484 24.80 0.02 -11.99
N ILE A 485 24.24 -0.78 -12.91
CA ILE A 485 25.00 -1.79 -13.65
C ILE A 485 26.09 -1.17 -14.52
N THR A 486 25.86 0.02 -15.09
CA THR A 486 26.91 0.75 -15.82
C THR A 486 28.11 1.07 -14.91
N LYS A 487 27.85 1.49 -13.67
CA LYS A 487 28.91 1.74 -12.67
C LYS A 487 29.61 0.43 -12.27
N VAL A 488 28.84 -0.64 -12.03
CA VAL A 488 29.39 -1.98 -11.68
C VAL A 488 30.30 -2.51 -12.78
N LYS A 489 29.87 -2.45 -14.05
CA LYS A 489 30.68 -2.85 -15.20
C LYS A 489 31.99 -2.06 -15.28
N THR A 490 31.93 -0.75 -15.08
CA THR A 490 33.13 0.10 -15.08
C THR A 490 34.11 -0.29 -13.96
N LEU A 491 33.61 -0.60 -12.77
CA LEU A 491 34.46 -1.04 -11.64
C LEU A 491 35.06 -2.43 -11.90
N LYS A 492 34.27 -3.35 -12.45
CA LYS A 492 34.70 -4.70 -12.82
C LYS A 492 35.77 -4.69 -13.90
N GLU A 493 35.61 -3.87 -14.95
CA GLU A 493 36.62 -3.71 -16.01
C GLU A 493 37.95 -3.19 -15.46
N LYS A 494 37.92 -2.25 -14.51
CA LYS A 494 39.14 -1.76 -13.85
C LYS A 494 39.83 -2.84 -13.03
N LEU A 495 39.05 -3.67 -12.33
CA LEU A 495 39.57 -4.78 -11.52
C LEU A 495 40.19 -5.88 -12.39
N VAL A 496 39.54 -6.27 -13.49
CA VAL A 496 40.08 -7.30 -14.40
C VAL A 496 41.40 -6.83 -15.00
N LYS A 497 41.49 -5.55 -15.41
CA LYS A 497 42.75 -4.98 -15.92
C LYS A 497 43.87 -4.94 -14.89
N SER A 498 43.58 -4.81 -13.60
CA SER A 498 44.61 -4.83 -12.55
C SER A 498 45.08 -6.24 -12.20
N LEU A 499 44.26 -7.26 -12.47
CA LEU A 499 44.62 -8.67 -12.29
C LEU A 499 45.46 -9.26 -13.45
N GLU A 500 45.41 -8.62 -14.62
CA GLU A 500 46.16 -9.02 -15.83
C GLU A 500 47.59 -8.43 -15.89
N ILE A 501 47.94 -7.53 -14.97
CA ILE A 501 49.25 -6.88 -14.81
C ILE A 501 49.98 -7.52 -13.63
#